data_AF-A0A9E1JZE2-F1
#
_entry.id   AF-A0A9E1JZE2-F1
#
_cell.length_a   1.000
_cell.length_b   1.000
_cell.length_c   1.000
_cell.angle_alpha   90.00
_cell.angle_beta   90.00
_cell.angle_gamma   90.00
#
_symmetry.space_group_name_H-M   'P 1'
#
loop_
_entity.id
_entity.type
_entity.pdbx_description
1 polymer ?
#
loop_
_entity_poly.entity_id
_entity_poly.type
_entity_poly.pdbx_seq_one_letter_code
_entity_poly.pdbx_strand_id
1 'polypeptide(L)'
;MKNFLKVKTIVLGILISGSSSIMASGHHDSDMNKPSGTGSCTYTAENPFAGDPYKACRTNMSEDACYHYAEEGDGMVTILDPAYAEGDCPRESSIGSCERGGWEEVYYEGESAQEDVEFGCMFAGDWIAP
;
A
#
# COMPACT_ATOMS: atom_id res chain seq x y z
N MET A 1 4.45 70.56 32.23
CA MET A 1 3.03 70.49 31.83
C MET A 1 2.79 69.15 31.17
N LYS A 2 1.72 68.47 31.60
CA LYS A 2 1.39 67.07 31.32
C LYS A 2 0.96 66.90 29.86
N ASN A 3 1.60 66.01 29.12
CA ASN A 3 0.99 65.36 27.96
C ASN A 3 0.93 63.86 28.21
N PHE A 4 -0.30 63.41 28.38
CA PHE A 4 -0.73 62.04 28.56
C PHE A 4 -0.52 61.20 27.29
N LEU A 5 -0.48 59.89 27.52
CA LEU A 5 -0.89 58.84 26.59
C LEU A 5 0.05 58.56 25.41
N LYS A 6 0.74 57.42 25.50
CA LYS A 6 0.40 56.23 24.67
C LYS A 6 1.27 55.05 25.09
N VAL A 7 0.74 54.25 26.02
CA VAL A 7 1.05 52.83 26.10
C VAL A 7 0.59 52.20 24.79
N LYS A 8 1.51 51.67 23.98
CA LYS A 8 1.25 50.57 23.06
C LYS A 8 2.49 49.69 23.00
N THR A 9 2.67 48.92 24.07
CA THR A 9 3.44 47.69 24.04
C THR A 9 2.74 46.75 23.05
N ILE A 10 3.24 46.66 21.83
CA ILE A 10 2.80 45.65 20.86
C ILE A 10 3.72 44.45 21.05
N VAL A 11 3.31 43.51 21.90
CA VAL A 11 3.86 42.15 21.90
C VAL A 11 3.21 41.44 20.72
N LEU A 12 3.90 41.41 19.58
CA LEU A 12 3.51 40.58 18.45
C LEU A 12 4.04 39.16 18.72
N GLY A 13 3.27 38.40 19.50
CA GLY A 13 3.50 36.96 19.66
C GLY A 13 3.05 36.23 18.40
N ILE A 14 3.97 36.02 17.45
CA ILE A 14 3.78 35.02 16.39
C ILE A 14 4.10 33.68 17.04
N LEU A 15 3.07 33.06 17.63
CA LEU A 15 3.06 31.63 17.89
C LEU A 15 3.08 30.96 16.51
N ILE A 16 4.25 30.46 16.13
CA ILE A 16 4.40 29.46 15.08
C ILE A 16 3.69 28.23 15.62
N SER A 17 2.38 28.19 15.46
CA SER A 17 1.58 27.00 15.67
C SER A 17 1.96 26.11 14.50
N GLY A 18 2.99 25.30 14.73
CA GLY A 18 3.36 24.19 13.87
C GLY A 18 2.21 23.22 13.82
N SER A 19 1.24 23.52 12.96
CA SER A 19 0.35 22.51 12.41
C SER A 19 1.10 21.92 11.24
N SER A 20 2.15 21.15 11.54
CA SER A 20 2.56 20.05 10.65
C SER A 20 1.43 19.03 10.69
N SER A 21 0.28 19.38 10.10
CA SER A 21 -0.65 18.38 9.61
C SER A 21 0.03 17.76 8.40
N ILE A 22 1.03 16.92 8.68
CA ILE A 22 1.40 15.86 7.76
C ILE A 22 0.15 14.99 7.75
N MET A 23 -0.78 15.30 6.85
CA MET A 23 -1.82 14.36 6.44
C MET A 23 -1.07 13.28 5.65
N ALA A 24 -0.29 12.47 6.36
CA ALA A 24 0.08 11.17 5.87
C ALA A 24 -1.26 10.43 5.80
N SER A 25 -1.74 10.26 4.57
CA SER A 25 -2.94 9.51 4.24
C SER A 25 -2.90 8.18 5.01
N GLY A 26 -3.71 8.03 6.07
CA GLY A 26 -3.83 6.80 6.84
C GLY A 26 -4.56 5.69 6.07
N HIS A 27 -4.38 5.64 4.75
CA HIS A 27 -5.16 4.85 3.81
C HIS A 27 -4.46 3.55 3.35
N HIS A 28 -3.30 3.19 3.94
CA HIS A 28 -2.55 1.97 3.59
C HIS A 28 -2.29 1.02 4.78
N ASP A 29 -2.90 1.29 5.94
CA ASP A 29 -2.78 0.44 7.14
C ASP A 29 -4.06 -0.41 7.32
N SER A 30 -4.56 -0.99 6.22
CA SER A 30 -5.62 -1.99 6.29
C SER A 30 -5.06 -3.23 7.00
N ASP A 31 -5.89 -3.95 7.76
CA ASP A 31 -5.46 -5.23 8.32
C ASP A 31 -5.15 -6.24 7.22
N MET A 32 -5.74 -6.05 6.04
CA MET A 32 -5.34 -6.78 4.85
C MET A 32 -3.89 -6.53 4.49
N ASN A 33 -3.24 -5.41 4.77
CA ASN A 33 -1.83 -5.18 4.43
C ASN A 33 -0.81 -5.85 5.39
N LYS A 34 -1.29 -6.58 6.40
CA LYS A 34 -0.45 -7.29 7.38
C LYS A 34 -0.44 -8.80 7.08
N PRO A 35 0.64 -9.53 7.42
CA PRO A 35 0.63 -10.99 7.42
C PRO A 35 -0.47 -11.51 8.33
N SER A 36 -1.28 -12.45 7.83
CA SER A 36 -2.45 -12.98 8.55
C SER A 36 -2.44 -14.51 8.70
N GLY A 37 -1.54 -15.21 8.01
CA GLY A 37 -1.46 -16.68 8.06
C GLY A 37 -0.18 -17.23 7.45
N THR A 38 -0.22 -18.51 7.08
CA THR A 38 0.90 -19.27 6.48
C THR A 38 0.59 -19.79 5.08
N GLY A 39 -0.58 -19.44 4.53
CA GLY A 39 -0.97 -19.78 3.18
C GLY A 39 -0.72 -18.61 2.23
N SER A 40 -1.35 -18.70 1.07
CA SER A 40 -1.26 -17.71 0.01
C SER A 40 -2.60 -17.46 -0.65
N CYS A 41 -2.71 -16.34 -1.35
CA CYS A 41 -3.92 -15.94 -2.07
C CYS A 41 -3.53 -15.49 -3.48
N THR A 42 -3.98 -16.23 -4.50
CA THR A 42 -3.84 -15.82 -5.91
C THR A 42 -5.02 -14.96 -6.32
N TYR A 43 -4.79 -13.92 -7.11
CA TYR A 43 -5.84 -13.01 -7.57
C TYR A 43 -5.42 -12.28 -8.86
N THR A 44 -6.40 -11.63 -9.48
CA THR A 44 -6.16 -10.60 -10.48
C THR A 44 -6.40 -9.23 -9.85
N ALA A 45 -5.52 -8.27 -10.12
CA ALA A 45 -5.61 -6.92 -9.60
C ALA A 45 -5.79 -5.92 -10.74
N GLU A 46 -6.80 -5.06 -10.59
CA GLU A 46 -6.97 -3.88 -11.44
C GLU A 46 -6.47 -2.66 -10.66
N ASN A 47 -5.29 -2.16 -11.05
CA ASN A 47 -4.72 -0.96 -10.49
C ASN A 47 -5.01 0.21 -11.45
N PRO A 48 -5.74 1.26 -11.03
CA PRO A 48 -6.08 2.39 -11.90
C PRO A 48 -4.87 3.21 -12.39
N PHE A 49 -3.69 2.96 -11.82
CA PHE A 49 -2.42 3.56 -12.22
C PHE A 49 -1.57 2.62 -13.10
N ALA A 50 -1.87 1.32 -13.12
CA ALA A 50 -1.31 0.39 -14.09
C ALA A 50 -2.25 0.35 -15.31
N GLY A 51 -1.69 0.19 -16.51
CA GLY A 51 -2.50 0.20 -17.73
C GLY A 51 -3.46 -0.97 -17.78
N ASP A 52 -2.93 -2.17 -17.62
CA ASP A 52 -3.67 -3.43 -17.71
C ASP A 52 -3.78 -4.10 -16.34
N PRO A 53 -4.71 -5.05 -16.15
CA PRO A 53 -4.74 -5.89 -14.96
C PRO A 53 -3.47 -6.77 -14.86
N TYR A 54 -3.09 -7.14 -13.64
CA TYR A 54 -2.00 -8.08 -13.40
C TYR A 54 -2.45 -9.26 -12.55
N LYS A 55 -1.81 -10.40 -12.77
CA LYS A 55 -1.97 -11.59 -11.92
C LYS A 55 -0.92 -11.56 -10.84
N ALA A 56 -1.36 -11.76 -9.60
CA ALA A 56 -0.49 -11.79 -8.45
C ALA A 56 -0.86 -12.91 -7.49
N CYS A 57 0.08 -13.22 -6.62
CA CYS A 57 -0.13 -14.05 -5.46
C CYS A 57 0.50 -13.39 -4.25
N ARG A 58 -0.25 -13.36 -3.16
CA ARG A 58 0.20 -12.84 -1.89
C ARG A 58 0.57 -13.96 -0.93
N THR A 59 1.75 -13.90 -0.32
CA THR A 59 2.17 -14.84 0.74
C THR A 59 1.66 -14.43 2.12
N ASN A 60 1.82 -15.34 3.09
CA ASN A 60 1.48 -15.15 4.51
C ASN A 60 0.04 -14.72 4.75
N MET A 61 -0.89 -15.32 4.02
CA MET A 61 -2.32 -15.03 4.10
C MET A 61 -3.07 -16.18 4.80
N SER A 62 -4.07 -15.84 5.62
CA SER A 62 -5.06 -16.82 6.07
C SER A 62 -6.13 -17.04 5.01
N GLU A 63 -6.81 -18.18 5.07
CA GLU A 63 -7.94 -18.50 4.19
C GLU A 63 -9.06 -17.46 4.31
N ASP A 64 -9.41 -17.07 5.55
CA ASP A 64 -10.42 -16.05 5.84
C ASP A 64 -10.06 -14.69 5.24
N ALA A 65 -8.81 -14.25 5.39
CA ALA A 65 -8.35 -12.99 4.80
C ALA A 65 -8.41 -13.03 3.27
N CYS A 66 -8.03 -14.14 2.64
CA CYS A 66 -8.06 -14.27 1.18
C CYS A 66 -9.48 -14.10 0.62
N TYR A 67 -10.49 -14.71 1.26
CA TYR A 67 -11.87 -14.61 0.79
C TYR A 67 -12.49 -13.21 0.96
N HIS A 68 -12.09 -12.46 1.99
CA HIS A 68 -12.51 -11.07 2.18
C HIS A 68 -11.68 -10.06 1.36
N TYR A 69 -10.61 -10.52 0.68
CA TYR A 69 -9.67 -9.62 0.02
C TYR A 69 -10.30 -8.82 -1.13
N ALA A 70 -11.28 -9.40 -1.83
CA ALA A 70 -12.05 -8.70 -2.86
C ALA A 70 -12.89 -7.54 -2.31
N GLU A 71 -13.35 -7.65 -1.06
CA GLU A 71 -14.21 -6.65 -0.42
C GLU A 71 -13.41 -5.56 0.28
N GLU A 72 -12.32 -5.94 0.93
CA GLU A 72 -11.49 -5.03 1.72
C GLU A 72 -10.37 -4.38 0.90
N GLY A 73 -9.85 -5.11 -0.10
CA GLY A 73 -8.79 -4.67 -1.00
C GLY A 73 -7.51 -4.20 -0.29
N ASP A 74 -6.68 -3.49 -1.05
CA ASP A 74 -5.54 -2.71 -0.55
C ASP A 74 -5.80 -1.19 -0.68
N GLY A 75 -7.07 -0.77 -0.56
CA GLY A 75 -7.50 0.62 -0.53
C GLY A 75 -7.51 1.38 -1.87
N MET A 76 -6.74 0.96 -2.87
CA MET A 76 -6.66 1.62 -4.20
C MET A 76 -6.72 0.66 -5.40
N VAL A 77 -6.63 -0.64 -5.16
CA VAL A 77 -6.59 -1.69 -6.18
C VAL A 77 -7.84 -2.56 -6.03
N THR A 78 -8.51 -2.84 -7.14
CA THR A 78 -9.62 -3.80 -7.15
C THR A 78 -9.05 -5.21 -7.23
N ILE A 79 -9.43 -6.07 -6.30
CA ILE A 79 -9.02 -7.48 -6.25
C ILE A 79 -10.15 -8.34 -6.82
N LEU A 80 -9.81 -9.18 -7.80
CA LEU A 80 -10.72 -10.07 -8.51
C LEU A 80 -10.31 -11.53 -8.33
N ASP A 81 -11.32 -12.39 -8.21
CA ASP A 81 -11.20 -13.85 -8.15
C ASP A 81 -10.13 -14.37 -7.15
N PRO A 82 -10.17 -13.95 -5.86
CA PRO A 82 -9.22 -14.45 -4.88
C PRO A 82 -9.40 -15.95 -4.66
N ALA A 83 -8.29 -16.68 -4.68
CA ALA A 83 -8.26 -18.12 -4.41
C ALA A 83 -7.13 -18.46 -3.44
N TYR A 84 -7.52 -19.06 -2.31
CA TYR A 84 -6.59 -19.48 -1.26
C TYR A 84 -5.86 -20.78 -1.63
N ALA A 85 -4.61 -20.88 -1.21
CA ALA A 85 -3.83 -22.11 -1.22
C ALA A 85 -3.00 -22.23 0.07
N GLU A 86 -2.72 -23.48 0.48
CA GLU A 86 -1.77 -23.72 1.56
C GLU A 86 -0.33 -23.50 1.10
N GLY A 87 0.51 -22.94 1.97
CA GLY A 87 1.92 -22.66 1.69
C GLY A 87 2.17 -21.40 0.84
N ASP A 88 3.40 -21.27 0.38
CA ASP A 88 3.87 -20.10 -0.35
C ASP A 88 3.34 -20.02 -1.78
N CYS A 89 3.38 -18.79 -2.31
CA CYS A 89 3.06 -18.51 -3.71
C CYS A 89 3.97 -19.30 -4.66
N PRO A 90 3.41 -19.90 -5.73
CA PRO A 90 4.20 -20.53 -6.78
C PRO A 90 5.22 -19.56 -7.36
N ARG A 91 6.43 -20.05 -7.65
CA ARG A 91 7.50 -19.26 -8.28
C ARG A 91 7.65 -19.54 -9.77
N GLU A 92 7.10 -20.66 -10.23
CA GLU A 92 7.06 -20.97 -11.66
C GLU A 92 6.28 -19.88 -12.40
N SER A 93 6.81 -19.40 -13.53
CA SER A 93 6.26 -18.28 -14.33
C SER A 93 6.16 -16.92 -13.62
N SER A 94 6.83 -16.76 -12.48
CA SER A 94 6.96 -15.43 -11.87
C SER A 94 7.83 -14.53 -12.73
N ILE A 95 7.40 -13.27 -12.87
CA ILE A 95 8.16 -12.19 -13.52
C ILE A 95 8.87 -11.29 -12.51
N GLY A 96 8.89 -11.71 -11.24
CA GLY A 96 9.43 -10.98 -10.10
C GLY A 96 8.38 -10.76 -9.02
N SER A 97 8.79 -10.08 -7.95
CA SER A 97 7.95 -9.91 -6.77
C SER A 97 8.30 -8.67 -5.94
N CYS A 98 7.39 -8.30 -5.03
CA CYS A 98 7.54 -7.16 -4.14
C CYS A 98 7.55 -7.59 -2.67
N GLU A 99 8.65 -7.35 -1.95
CA GLU A 99 8.72 -7.55 -0.50
C GLU A 99 8.03 -6.39 0.22
N ARG A 100 7.11 -6.71 1.15
CA ARG A 100 6.26 -5.74 1.85
C ARG A 100 6.27 -5.89 3.37
N GLY A 101 7.45 -5.95 3.96
CA GLY A 101 7.62 -5.92 5.41
C GLY A 101 7.01 -7.14 6.12
N GLY A 102 7.26 -8.34 5.60
CA GLY A 102 6.83 -9.60 6.23
C GLY A 102 5.83 -10.42 5.41
N TRP A 103 5.52 -9.99 4.19
CA TRP A 103 4.87 -10.79 3.15
C TRP A 103 5.36 -10.32 1.78
N GLU A 104 5.02 -11.08 0.75
CA GLU A 104 5.48 -10.82 -0.61
C GLU A 104 4.31 -10.90 -1.60
N GLU A 105 4.27 -9.95 -2.54
CA GLU A 105 3.38 -10.00 -3.71
C GLU A 105 4.20 -10.54 -4.90
N VAL A 106 3.94 -11.77 -5.29
CA VAL A 106 4.56 -12.43 -6.45
C VAL A 106 3.73 -12.10 -7.69
N TYR A 107 4.36 -11.56 -8.72
CA TYR A 107 3.72 -11.25 -10.00
C TYR A 107 4.00 -12.33 -11.03
N TYR A 108 3.05 -12.56 -11.92
CA TYR A 108 3.12 -13.57 -12.98
C TYR A 108 2.96 -12.95 -14.36
N GLU A 109 3.42 -13.68 -15.38
CA GLU A 109 3.15 -13.34 -16.77
C GLU A 109 1.64 -13.11 -17.00
N GLY A 110 1.31 -12.00 -17.66
CA GLY A 110 -0.06 -11.55 -17.84
C GLY A 110 -0.18 -10.42 -18.84
N GLU A 111 -1.23 -9.61 -18.71
CA GLU A 111 -1.47 -8.47 -19.59
C GLU A 111 -0.57 -7.29 -19.25
N SER A 112 -0.38 -7.01 -17.96
CA SER A 112 0.58 -6.00 -17.49
C SER A 112 2.03 -6.35 -17.84
N ALA A 113 2.80 -5.34 -18.26
CA ALA A 113 4.23 -5.48 -18.42
C ALA A 113 4.94 -5.57 -17.05
N GLN A 114 6.08 -6.27 -16.99
CA GLN A 114 6.91 -6.34 -15.78
C GLN A 114 7.29 -4.94 -15.28
N GLU A 115 7.62 -4.03 -16.21
CA GLU A 115 8.04 -2.67 -15.89
C GLU A 115 6.97 -1.90 -15.09
N ASP A 116 5.68 -2.16 -15.35
CA ASP A 116 4.56 -1.50 -14.69
C ASP A 116 4.41 -1.99 -13.23
N VAL A 117 4.51 -3.31 -13.01
CA VAL A 117 4.41 -3.90 -11.66
C VAL A 117 5.66 -3.65 -10.82
N GLU A 118 6.84 -3.64 -11.44
CA GLU A 118 8.11 -3.24 -10.79
C GLU A 118 8.06 -1.77 -10.37
N PHE A 119 7.58 -0.90 -11.25
CA PHE A 119 7.38 0.51 -10.92
C PHE A 119 6.40 0.68 -9.76
N GLY A 120 5.26 -0.02 -9.77
CA GLY A 120 4.32 -0.03 -8.65
C GLY A 120 4.94 -0.53 -7.35
N CYS A 121 5.75 -1.59 -7.42
CA CYS A 121 6.44 -2.13 -6.25
C CYS A 121 7.36 -1.10 -5.58
N MET A 122 8.12 -0.31 -6.34
CA MET A 122 9.04 0.69 -5.78
C MET A 122 8.38 1.76 -4.88
N PHE A 123 7.06 1.90 -4.91
CA PHE A 123 6.31 2.77 -3.98
C PHE A 123 5.84 2.05 -2.71
N ALA A 124 5.78 0.72 -2.75
CA ALA A 124 5.19 -0.12 -1.71
C ALA A 124 6.21 -1.04 -1.02
N GLY A 125 7.40 -1.22 -1.58
CA GLY A 125 8.37 -2.20 -1.10
C GLY A 125 9.61 -2.32 -1.97
N ASP A 126 10.36 -3.41 -1.76
CA ASP A 126 11.58 -3.73 -2.49
C ASP A 126 11.30 -4.76 -3.59
N TRP A 127 11.71 -4.45 -4.82
CA TRP A 127 11.58 -5.37 -5.95
C TRP A 127 12.61 -6.50 -5.87
N ILE A 128 12.15 -7.71 -6.15
CA ILE A 128 12.96 -8.93 -6.25
C ILE A 128 12.80 -9.47 -7.67
N ALA A 129 13.90 -9.50 -8.43
CA ALA A 129 13.93 -10.08 -9.76
C ALA A 129 13.64 -11.60 -9.72
N PRO A 130 13.05 -12.17 -10.78
CA PRO A 130 12.63 -13.57 -10.83
C PRO A 130 13.75 -14.61 -10.65
#